data_AF-A0A429MAX5-F1
#
_entry.id   AF-A0A429MAX5-F1
#
_cell.length_a   1.000
_cell.length_b   1.000
_cell.length_c   1.000
_cell.angle_alpha   90.00
_cell.angle_beta   90.00
_cell.angle_gamma   90.00
#
_symmetry.space_group_name_H-M   'P 1'
#
loop_
_entity.id
_entity.type
_entity.pdbx_description
1 polymer ?
#
loop_
_entity_poly.entity_id
_entity_poly.type
_entity_poly.pdbx_seq_one_letter_code
_entity_poly.pdbx_strand_id
1 'polypeptide(L)'
;MRVLVVMDPIETVNLKKDSTMAMLWAASRRGHELGYALQQDLYIDQGKAYGLISPLKVFEDYNHYYELGEKKKESIAAYDVVLMRKDPPFDMNFVYTTYVLEQAEREGSWIINKPQSLRDCNEKLFATQFPELQVPTLVTSQQSLIREFITEHGDVIVKP
;
A
#
# COMPACT_ATOMS: atom_id res chain seq x y z
N MET A 1 13.36 -7.67 -14.80
CA MET A 1 12.99 -7.58 -13.38
C MET A 1 11.66 -8.25 -13.17
N ARG A 2 11.44 -8.80 -11.99
CA ARG A 2 10.16 -9.30 -11.49
C ARG A 2 9.56 -8.27 -10.54
N VAL A 3 8.35 -7.82 -10.82
CA VAL A 3 7.62 -6.82 -10.03
C VAL A 3 6.38 -7.48 -9.46
N LEU A 4 6.28 -7.53 -8.13
CA LEU A 4 5.05 -7.95 -7.44
C LEU A 4 4.22 -6.72 -7.14
N VAL A 5 2.93 -6.75 -7.47
CA VAL A 5 1.96 -5.78 -6.96
C VAL A 5 1.09 -6.43 -5.89
N VAL A 6 0.99 -5.75 -4.74
CA VAL A 6 0.05 -6.07 -3.67
C VAL A 6 -1.02 -5.00 -3.68
N MET A 7 -2.23 -5.33 -4.12
CA MET A 7 -3.30 -4.35 -4.32
C MET A 7 -4.68 -4.93 -4.00
N ASP A 8 -5.70 -4.08 -4.04
CA ASP A 8 -7.10 -4.48 -4.04
C ASP A 8 -7.46 -5.33 -5.28
N PRO A 9 -8.58 -6.08 -5.26
CA PRO A 9 -8.98 -6.93 -6.38
C PRO A 9 -8.90 -6.23 -7.73
N ILE A 10 -7.98 -6.68 -8.60
CA ILE A 10 -7.68 -6.05 -9.89
C ILE A 10 -8.92 -5.93 -10.78
N GLU A 11 -9.87 -6.86 -10.66
CA GLU A 11 -11.15 -6.87 -11.37
C GLU A 11 -12.07 -5.68 -11.05
N THR A 12 -11.84 -4.99 -9.93
CA THR A 12 -12.67 -3.86 -9.47
C THR A 12 -12.08 -2.49 -9.79
N VAL A 13 -10.93 -2.46 -10.47
CA VAL A 13 -10.17 -1.24 -10.71
C VAL A 13 -10.88 -0.28 -11.68
N ASN A 14 -10.88 1.01 -11.34
CA ASN A 14 -11.31 2.06 -12.26
C ASN A 14 -10.15 2.51 -13.17
N LEU A 15 -10.03 1.87 -14.34
CA LEU A 15 -8.95 2.11 -15.31
C LEU A 15 -8.72 3.57 -15.70
N LYS A 16 -9.74 4.45 -15.62
CA LYS A 16 -9.59 5.86 -15.99
C LYS A 16 -8.83 6.68 -14.94
N LYS A 17 -8.73 6.18 -13.70
CA LYS A 17 -8.17 6.91 -12.55
C LYS A 17 -7.09 6.12 -11.81
N ASP A 18 -6.94 4.84 -12.13
CA ASP A 18 -6.05 3.95 -11.40
C ASP A 18 -4.60 4.13 -11.82
N SER A 19 -3.80 4.68 -10.91
CA SER A 19 -2.36 4.86 -11.11
C SER A 19 -1.58 3.56 -11.00
N THR A 20 -2.11 2.53 -10.33
CA THR A 20 -1.47 1.21 -10.23
C THR A 20 -1.44 0.54 -11.61
N MET A 21 -2.53 0.57 -12.37
CA MET A 21 -2.57 0.06 -13.74
C MET A 21 -1.62 0.80 -14.68
N ALA A 22 -1.52 2.13 -14.56
CA ALA A 22 -0.53 2.89 -15.32
C ALA A 22 0.92 2.45 -15.02
N MET A 23 1.25 2.15 -13.76
CA MET A 23 2.55 1.59 -13.38
C MET A 23 2.77 0.20 -13.97
N LEU A 24 1.76 -0.68 -13.92
CA LEU A 24 1.83 -2.04 -14.44
C LEU A 24 2.00 -2.07 -15.97
N TRP A 25 1.28 -1.23 -16.72
CA TRP A 25 1.49 -1.07 -18.15
C TRP A 25 2.90 -0.58 -18.46
N ALA A 26 3.39 0.40 -17.70
CA ALA A 26 4.75 0.91 -17.87
C ALA A 26 5.83 -0.16 -17.58
N ALA A 27 5.59 -1.03 -16.60
CA ALA A 27 6.47 -2.17 -16.30
C ALA A 27 6.41 -3.25 -17.39
N SER A 28 5.20 -3.59 -17.86
CA SER A 28 4.98 -4.53 -18.96
C SER A 28 5.65 -4.08 -20.26
N ARG A 29 5.52 -2.80 -20.65
CA ARG A 29 6.19 -2.21 -21.83
C ARG A 29 7.72 -2.32 -21.76
N ARG A 30 8.30 -2.41 -20.57
CA ARG A 30 9.75 -2.60 -20.35
C ARG A 30 10.16 -4.07 -20.29
N GLY A 31 9.24 -5.00 -20.54
CA GLY A 31 9.49 -6.44 -20.50
C GLY A 31 9.70 -6.98 -19.09
N HIS A 32 9.15 -6.32 -18.07
CA HIS A 32 9.17 -6.86 -16.70
C HIS A 32 8.13 -7.95 -16.53
N GLU A 33 8.46 -8.98 -15.75
CA GLU A 33 7.51 -10.00 -15.32
C GLU A 33 6.69 -9.46 -14.15
N LEU A 34 5.38 -9.67 -14.17
CA LEU A 34 4.48 -9.18 -13.14
C LEU A 34 3.92 -10.33 -12.31
N GLY A 35 3.93 -10.16 -11.00
CA GLY A 35 3.18 -10.97 -10.05
C GLY A 35 2.08 -10.15 -9.40
N TYR A 36 0.99 -10.81 -9.05
CA TYR A 36 -0.16 -10.21 -8.38
C TYR A 36 -0.50 -10.99 -7.10
N ALA A 37 -0.74 -10.26 -6.02
CA ALA A 37 -1.20 -10.80 -4.75
C ALA A 37 -2.18 -9.85 -4.06
N LEU A 38 -3.14 -10.41 -3.33
CA LEU A 38 -3.92 -9.69 -2.32
C LEU A 38 -3.17 -9.70 -0.98
N GLN A 39 -3.58 -8.85 -0.04
CA GLN A 39 -3.00 -8.87 1.31
C GLN A 39 -3.11 -10.24 1.98
N GLN A 40 -4.26 -10.91 1.85
CA GLN A 40 -4.48 -12.23 2.45
C GLN A 40 -3.63 -13.36 1.82
N ASP A 41 -3.01 -13.10 0.67
CA ASP A 41 -2.14 -14.08 0.01
C ASP A 41 -0.74 -14.09 0.62
N LEU A 42 -0.37 -13.06 1.40
CA LEU A 42 0.97 -12.89 1.96
C LEU A 42 1.06 -13.50 3.36
N TYR A 43 2.18 -14.17 3.64
CA TYR A 43 2.42 -14.80 4.93
C TYR A 43 3.90 -14.99 5.22
N ILE A 44 4.22 -15.26 6.49
CA ILE A 44 5.55 -15.69 6.92
C ILE A 44 5.50 -17.17 7.24
N ASP A 45 6.46 -17.93 6.73
CA ASP A 45 6.66 -19.35 7.01
C ASP A 45 8.12 -19.54 7.46
N GLN A 46 8.32 -19.96 8.71
CA GLN A 46 9.63 -20.13 9.34
C GLN A 46 10.56 -18.91 9.18
N GLY A 47 10.01 -17.71 9.40
CA GLY A 47 10.76 -16.46 9.32
C GLY A 47 11.06 -15.97 7.90
N LYS A 48 10.51 -16.61 6.87
CA LYS A 48 10.64 -16.19 5.46
C LYS A 48 9.33 -15.68 4.89
N ALA A 49 9.40 -14.64 4.07
CA ALA A 49 8.23 -14.03 3.44
C ALA A 49 7.81 -14.74 2.15
N TYR A 50 6.56 -15.21 2.11
CA TYR A 50 5.96 -15.91 0.98
C TYR A 50 4.63 -15.27 0.57
N GLY A 51 4.20 -15.56 -0.66
CA GLY A 51 2.87 -15.24 -1.16
C GLY A 51 2.27 -16.37 -1.98
N LEU A 52 0.95 -16.43 -2.05
CA LEU A 52 0.22 -17.13 -3.12
C LEU A 52 0.05 -16.18 -4.30
N ILE A 53 1.03 -16.18 -5.20
CA ILE A 53 1.18 -15.17 -6.24
C ILE A 53 0.66 -15.71 -7.57
N SER A 54 -0.20 -14.94 -8.24
CA SER A 54 -0.60 -15.19 -9.63
C SER A 54 0.36 -14.48 -10.59
N PRO A 55 0.88 -15.15 -11.63
CA PRO A 55 1.47 -14.46 -12.76
C PRO A 55 0.45 -13.50 -13.36
N LEU A 56 0.84 -12.26 -13.60
CA LEU A 56 -0.02 -11.20 -14.10
C LEU A 56 0.41 -10.80 -15.51
N LYS A 57 -0.55 -10.70 -16.43
CA LYS A 57 -0.41 -9.95 -17.67
C LYS A 57 -1.38 -8.78 -17.64
N VAL A 58 -0.97 -7.65 -18.18
CA VAL A 58 -1.80 -6.45 -18.30
C VAL A 58 -1.82 -5.96 -19.74
N PHE A 59 -2.96 -5.41 -20.13
CA PHE A 59 -3.20 -4.90 -21.48
C PHE A 59 -3.83 -3.53 -21.40
N GLU A 60 -3.53 -2.67 -22.36
CA GLU A 60 -4.14 -1.35 -22.51
C GLU A 60 -5.46 -1.45 -23.29
N ASP A 61 -6.35 -2.34 -22.81
CA ASP A 61 -7.68 -2.59 -23.37
C ASP A 61 -8.72 -2.54 -22.25
N TYR A 62 -9.66 -1.61 -22.33
CA TYR A 62 -10.71 -1.43 -21.32
C TYR A 62 -11.61 -2.65 -21.12
N ASN A 63 -11.75 -3.52 -22.11
CA ASN A 63 -12.60 -4.71 -22.03
C ASN A 63 -11.85 -5.95 -21.53
N HIS A 64 -10.52 -5.95 -21.62
CA HIS A 64 -9.66 -7.08 -21.27
C HIS A 64 -8.29 -6.58 -20.79
N TYR A 65 -8.27 -5.92 -19.64
CA TYR A 65 -7.08 -5.19 -19.17
C TYR A 65 -6.10 -6.05 -18.36
N TYR A 66 -6.47 -7.29 -18.02
CA TYR A 66 -5.61 -8.18 -17.25
C TYR A 66 -5.90 -9.66 -17.53
N GLU A 67 -4.89 -10.50 -17.27
CA GLU A 67 -5.03 -11.96 -17.14
C GLU A 67 -4.24 -12.42 -15.93
N LEU A 68 -4.85 -13.30 -15.11
CA LEU A 68 -4.20 -13.95 -13.99
C LEU A 68 -3.94 -15.42 -14.30
N GLY A 69 -2.70 -15.85 -14.11
CA GLY A 69 -2.34 -17.26 -14.08
C GLY A 69 -2.71 -17.94 -12.76
N GLU A 70 -2.51 -19.25 -12.73
CA GLU A 70 -2.68 -20.07 -11.52
C GLU A 70 -1.79 -19.55 -10.38
N LYS A 71 -2.39 -19.37 -9.19
CA LYS A 71 -1.68 -18.98 -7.97
C LYS A 71 -0.66 -20.05 -7.58
N LYS A 72 0.56 -19.62 -7.24
CA LYS A 72 1.63 -20.49 -6.76
C LYS A 72 2.27 -19.93 -5.50
N LYS A 73 2.72 -20.83 -4.61
CA LYS A 73 3.59 -20.44 -3.50
C LYS A 73 4.92 -19.95 -4.07
N GLU A 74 5.25 -18.70 -3.81
CA GLU A 74 6.52 -18.10 -4.20
C GLU A 74 7.12 -17.30 -3.04
N SER A 75 8.44 -17.26 -2.96
CA SER A 75 9.12 -16.33 -2.06
C SER A 75 8.94 -14.93 -2.58
N ILE A 76 8.55 -13.99 -1.70
CA ILE A 76 8.44 -12.58 -2.07
C ILE A 76 9.83 -12.04 -2.41
N ALA A 77 10.88 -12.52 -1.73
CA ALA A 77 12.28 -12.20 -2.00
C ALA A 77 12.76 -12.55 -3.42
N ALA A 78 12.02 -13.39 -4.15
CA ALA A 78 12.31 -13.70 -5.56
C ALA A 78 11.83 -12.60 -6.53
N TYR A 79 11.18 -11.56 -6.02
CA TYR A 79 10.79 -10.36 -6.77
C TYR A 79 11.76 -9.23 -6.45
N ASP A 80 12.24 -8.55 -7.49
CA ASP A 80 13.17 -7.43 -7.36
C ASP A 80 12.50 -6.23 -6.67
N VAL A 81 11.22 -6.01 -7.01
CA VAL A 81 10.41 -4.89 -6.50
C VAL A 81 9.04 -5.36 -6.08
N VAL A 82 8.55 -4.84 -4.96
CA VAL A 82 7.17 -5.03 -4.51
C VAL A 82 6.48 -3.68 -4.39
N LEU A 83 5.41 -3.47 -5.15
CA LEU A 83 4.54 -2.31 -5.06
C LEU A 83 3.41 -2.57 -4.06
N MET A 84 3.47 -1.96 -2.88
CA MET A 84 2.38 -1.97 -1.91
C MET A 84 1.35 -0.89 -2.30
N ARG A 85 0.31 -1.32 -3.00
CA ARG A 85 -0.73 -0.50 -3.65
C ARG A 85 -2.13 -0.84 -3.15
N LYS A 86 -2.22 -1.34 -1.92
CA LYS A 86 -3.48 -1.50 -1.20
C LYS A 86 -4.01 -0.12 -0.80
N ASP A 87 -5.27 0.16 -1.12
CA ASP A 87 -5.93 1.39 -0.69
C ASP A 87 -6.22 1.37 0.82
N PRO A 88 -6.33 2.55 1.47
CA PRO A 88 -6.83 2.65 2.85
C PRO A 88 -8.18 1.92 3.06
N PRO A 89 -8.51 1.51 4.28
CA PRO A 89 -8.03 2.07 5.55
C PRO A 89 -6.66 1.53 6.01
N PHE A 90 -5.95 2.35 6.80
CA PHE A 90 -4.81 1.89 7.60
C PHE A 90 -5.33 1.19 8.86
N ASP A 91 -5.56 -0.12 8.75
CA ASP A 91 -6.03 -0.98 9.83
C ASP A 91 -4.96 -1.96 10.30
N MET A 92 -5.29 -2.83 11.26
CA MET A 92 -4.35 -3.85 11.75
C MET A 92 -3.93 -4.85 10.66
N ASN A 93 -4.77 -5.12 9.67
CA ASN A 93 -4.41 -6.01 8.56
C ASN A 93 -3.36 -5.36 7.66
N PHE A 94 -3.49 -4.06 7.39
CA PHE A 94 -2.46 -3.26 6.74
C PHE A 94 -1.15 -3.29 7.54
N VAL A 95 -1.20 -3.07 8.85
CA VAL A 95 -0.02 -3.15 9.73
C VAL A 95 0.65 -4.52 9.64
N TYR A 96 -0.09 -5.62 9.76
CA TYR A 96 0.49 -6.96 9.64
C TYR A 96 1.08 -7.24 8.26
N THR A 97 0.43 -6.76 7.20
CA THR A 97 0.97 -6.81 5.84
C THR A 97 2.34 -6.15 5.78
N THR A 98 2.52 -4.98 6.42
CA THR A 98 3.83 -4.31 6.44
C THR A 98 4.91 -5.16 7.12
N TYR A 99 4.61 -5.96 8.14
CA TYR A 99 5.62 -6.84 8.75
C TYR A 99 6.04 -7.99 7.84
N VAL A 100 5.11 -8.56 7.06
CA VAL A 100 5.44 -9.57 6.04
C VAL A 100 6.33 -8.97 4.96
N LEU A 101 5.98 -7.77 4.47
CA LEU A 101 6.77 -7.07 3.47
C LEU A 101 8.13 -6.61 4.01
N GLU A 102 8.22 -6.23 5.28
CA GLU A 102 9.50 -5.90 5.91
C GLU A 102 10.41 -7.13 6.02
N GLN A 103 9.84 -8.31 6.25
CA GLN A 103 10.61 -9.54 6.22
C GLN A 103 11.16 -9.81 4.80
N ALA A 104 10.35 -9.60 3.75
CA ALA A 104 10.82 -9.65 2.37
C ALA A 104 11.89 -8.59 2.05
N GLU A 105 11.77 -7.38 2.62
CA GLU A 105 12.78 -6.31 2.51
C GLU A 105 14.13 -6.77 3.05
N ARG A 106 14.15 -7.43 4.23
CA ARG A 106 15.36 -8.00 4.84
C ARG A 106 15.97 -9.13 4.00
N GLU A 107 15.13 -9.83 3.23
CA GLU A 107 15.56 -10.91 2.34
C GLU A 107 16.05 -10.41 0.97
N GLY A 108 15.88 -9.12 0.66
CA GLY A 108 16.49 -8.46 -0.50
C GLY A 108 15.52 -7.81 -1.49
N SER A 109 14.21 -7.95 -1.31
CA SER A 109 13.23 -7.26 -2.18
C SER A 109 13.17 -5.77 -1.89
N TRP A 110 13.08 -4.95 -2.93
CA TRP A 110 12.83 -3.53 -2.75
C TRP A 110 11.32 -3.25 -2.62
N ILE A 111 10.88 -2.90 -1.41
CA ILE A 111 9.47 -2.62 -1.14
C ILE A 111 9.17 -1.13 -1.32
N ILE A 112 8.15 -0.82 -2.11
CA ILE A 112 7.72 0.54 -2.41
C ILE A 112 6.26 0.70 -1.96
N ASN A 113 5.97 1.53 -0.95
CA ASN A 113 6.90 2.27 -0.09
C ASN A 113 7.47 1.40 1.04
N LYS A 114 8.54 1.90 1.70
CA LYS A 114 9.19 1.20 2.81
C LYS A 114 8.18 0.82 3.92
N PRO A 115 8.09 -0.46 4.33
CA PRO A 115 7.10 -0.92 5.30
C PRO A 115 7.14 -0.20 6.65
N GLN A 116 8.34 0.07 7.16
CA GLN A 116 8.51 0.84 8.39
C GLN A 116 7.95 2.26 8.24
N SER A 117 8.30 2.96 7.16
CA SER A 117 7.79 4.31 6.90
C SER A 117 6.27 4.34 6.73
N LEU A 118 5.66 3.29 6.18
CA LEU A 118 4.20 3.18 6.13
C LEU A 118 3.55 3.16 7.52
N ARG A 119 4.22 2.58 8.53
CA ARG A 119 3.74 2.58 9.92
C ARG A 119 4.05 3.89 10.65
N ASP A 120 5.18 4.50 10.35
CA ASP A 120 5.64 5.74 10.99
C ASP A 120 4.91 6.98 10.45
N CYS A 121 4.61 6.99 9.15
CA CYS A 121 4.08 8.15 8.43
C CYS A 121 2.57 8.03 8.16
N ASN A 122 1.76 8.00 9.22
CA ASN A 122 0.30 8.07 9.07
C ASN A 122 -0.13 9.35 8.32
N GLU A 123 -1.03 9.23 7.34
CA GLU A 123 -1.40 10.32 6.42
C GLU A 123 -1.86 11.63 7.10
N LYS A 124 -2.43 11.54 8.31
CA LYS A 124 -2.92 12.71 9.06
C LYS A 124 -1.91 13.15 10.11
N LEU A 125 -1.41 12.20 10.90
CA LEU A 125 -0.52 12.49 12.03
C LEU A 125 0.88 12.87 11.60
N PHE A 126 1.39 12.36 10.48
CA PHE A 126 2.75 12.65 10.04
C PHE A 126 2.98 14.14 9.78
N ALA A 127 1.93 14.84 9.35
CA ALA A 127 1.99 16.26 9.08
C ALA A 127 2.24 17.10 10.37
N THR A 128 1.96 16.56 11.57
CA THR A 128 2.29 17.20 12.87
C THR A 128 3.79 17.33 13.13
N GLN A 129 4.64 16.63 12.35
CA GLN A 129 6.09 16.76 12.40
C GLN A 129 6.59 18.03 11.69
N PHE A 130 5.71 18.74 10.97
CA PHE A 130 6.01 19.98 10.23
C PHE A 130 5.02 21.09 10.63
N PRO A 131 4.93 21.45 11.93
CA PRO A 131 3.91 22.36 12.44
C PRO A 131 3.91 23.74 11.79
N GLU A 132 5.05 24.19 11.27
CA GLU A 132 5.22 25.46 10.55
C GLU A 132 4.54 25.49 9.18
N LEU A 133 4.21 24.32 8.61
CA LEU A 133 3.52 24.19 7.33
C LEU A 133 2.02 23.88 7.50
N GLN A 134 1.51 23.86 8.73
CA GLN A 134 0.13 23.51 9.05
C GLN A 134 -0.65 24.69 9.65
N VAL A 135 -1.98 24.62 9.51
CA VAL A 135 -2.89 25.39 10.36
C VAL A 135 -2.83 24.85 11.80
N PRO A 136 -3.22 25.65 12.82
CA PRO A 136 -3.37 25.14 14.19
C PRO A 136 -4.11 23.81 14.20
N THR A 137 -3.50 22.78 14.79
CA THR A 137 -3.99 21.41 14.74
C THR A 137 -3.89 20.78 16.13
N LEU A 138 -5.02 20.27 16.63
CA LEU A 138 -5.09 19.50 17.87
C LEU A 138 -5.48 18.06 17.54
N VAL A 139 -4.71 17.09 18.05
CA VAL A 139 -5.09 15.67 18.06
C VAL A 139 -5.34 15.26 19.49
N THR A 140 -6.56 14.84 19.81
CA THR A 140 -6.92 14.42 21.17
C THR A 140 -8.14 13.52 21.17
N SER A 141 -8.23 12.64 22.17
CA SER A 141 -9.45 11.91 22.51
C SER A 141 -10.27 12.61 23.60
N GLN A 142 -9.78 13.73 24.17
CA GLN A 142 -10.43 14.44 25.27
C GLN A 142 -11.38 15.52 24.76
N GLN A 143 -12.67 15.39 25.10
CA GLN A 143 -13.69 16.33 24.64
C GLN A 143 -13.47 17.76 25.16
N SER A 144 -12.93 17.93 26.37
CA SER A 144 -12.66 19.26 26.96
C SER A 144 -11.69 20.06 26.09
N LEU A 145 -10.57 19.45 25.71
CA LEU A 145 -9.55 20.07 24.86
C LEU A 145 -10.10 20.45 23.48
N ILE A 146 -10.99 19.63 22.90
CA ILE A 146 -11.66 19.96 21.63
C ILE A 146 -12.52 21.23 21.77
N ARG A 147 -13.27 21.37 22.87
CA ARG A 147 -14.12 22.56 23.11
C ARG A 147 -13.30 23.82 23.37
N GLU A 148 -12.19 23.69 24.09
CA GLU A 148 -11.23 24.77 24.31
C GLU A 148 -10.66 25.26 22.98
N PHE A 149 -10.21 24.34 22.12
CA PHE A 149 -9.68 24.66 20.79
C PHE A 149 -10.70 25.36 19.87
N ILE A 150 -11.97 24.92 19.90
CA ILE A 150 -13.05 25.58 19.14
C ILE A 150 -13.31 27.00 19.67
N THR A 151 -13.27 27.18 20.99
CA THR A 151 -13.48 28.49 21.62
C THR A 151 -12.34 29.45 21.27
N GLU A 152 -11.10 28.96 21.21
CA GLU A 152 -9.92 29.74 20.83
C GLU A 152 -9.94 30.17 19.36
N HIS A 153 -10.31 29.28 18.43
CA HIS A 153 -10.16 29.52 16.99
C HIS A 153 -11.46 29.87 16.26
N GLY A 154 -12.63 29.71 16.88
CA GLY A 154 -13.94 30.09 16.34
C GLY A 154 -14.49 29.12 15.29
N ASP A 155 -13.85 29.02 14.12
CA ASP A 155 -14.25 28.13 13.02
C ASP A 155 -13.20 27.03 12.81
N VAL A 156 -13.59 25.78 13.04
CA VAL A 156 -12.68 24.62 13.12
C VAL A 156 -13.26 23.43 12.36
N ILE A 157 -12.39 22.73 11.63
CA ILE A 157 -12.71 21.43 11.01
C ILE A 157 -12.36 20.28 11.96
N VAL A 158 -13.36 19.47 12.31
CA VAL A 158 -13.19 18.22 13.05
C VAL A 158 -13.28 17.05 12.07
N LYS A 159 -12.27 16.18 12.09
CA LYS A 159 -12.17 15.01 11.22
C LYS A 159 -11.76 13.76 12.01
N PRO A 160 -12.26 12.56 11.65
CA PRO A 160 -11.71 11.29 12.12
C PRO A 160 -10.33 11.05 11.50
#